data_AF-A0A6C0CRQ3-F1
#
_entry.id   AF-A0A6C0CRQ3-F1
#
_cell.length_a   1.000
_cell.length_b   1.000
_cell.length_c   1.000
_cell.angle_alpha   90.00
_cell.angle_beta   90.00
_cell.angle_gamma   90.00
#
_symmetry.space_group_name_H-M   'P 1'
#
loop_
_entity.id
_entity.type
_entity.pdbx_description
1 polymer ?
#
loop_
_entity_poly.entity_id
_entity_poly.type
_entity_poly.pdbx_seq_one_letter_code
_entity_poly.pdbx_strand_id
1 'polypeptide(L)'
;MNYIIEDGIDFWNELTNDEDIVESKIEKCLLTNTKLTRNYITLPCDHKFNYVPLFNETMQSKQYQKYNKFPLRSYEVRCPYCRTRHSKLLPWIPNEGLEYNSLVCSKTRCLAHKKCSYCYKSGKSKGESCNDLRGFEGTDGKVLCIKHRKQLDKKKKVNTNKKLSKDEERFLKKVLKKQMQSYLEANNKQYKKSATKLILMRTMQQHNLKLDLDIVSKIGCVNTIIS
;
A
#
# COMPACT_ATOMS: atom_id res chain seq x y z
N MET A 1 28.53 0.94 -43.08
CA MET A 1 29.89 1.50 -42.91
C MET A 1 30.40 0.98 -41.58
N ASN A 2 31.37 0.08 -41.61
CA ASN A 2 32.03 -0.41 -40.40
C ASN A 2 33.17 0.56 -40.08
N TYR A 3 33.16 1.11 -38.87
CA TYR A 3 34.15 2.08 -38.43
C TYR A 3 35.24 1.32 -37.66
N ILE A 4 36.42 1.20 -38.28
CA ILE A 4 37.60 0.58 -37.66
C ILE A 4 38.46 1.71 -37.10
N ILE A 5 38.71 1.68 -35.79
CA ILE A 5 39.61 2.63 -35.11
C ILE A 5 41.06 2.20 -35.41
N GLU A 6 42.00 3.14 -35.40
CA GLU A 6 43.41 2.99 -35.85
C GLU A 6 44.20 1.81 -35.22
N ASP A 7 43.69 1.15 -34.18
CA ASP A 7 44.28 -0.04 -33.53
C ASP A 7 43.64 -1.39 -33.94
N GLY A 8 42.85 -1.44 -35.02
CA GLY A 8 42.27 -2.68 -35.53
C GLY A 8 41.14 -3.27 -34.65
N ILE A 9 40.63 -2.46 -33.71
CA ILE A 9 39.48 -2.81 -32.88
C ILE A 9 38.20 -2.54 -33.69
N ASP A 10 37.48 -3.60 -34.04
CA ASP A 10 36.14 -3.49 -34.62
C ASP A 10 35.13 -3.24 -33.50
N PHE A 11 34.81 -1.96 -33.30
CA PHE A 11 33.89 -1.46 -32.27
C PHE A 11 32.54 -2.20 -32.26
N TRP A 12 32.03 -2.58 -33.43
CA TRP A 12 30.75 -3.28 -33.53
C TRP A 12 30.85 -4.73 -33.09
N ASN A 13 31.99 -5.37 -33.39
CA ASN A 13 32.26 -6.74 -33.00
C ASN A 13 32.42 -6.85 -31.48
N GLU A 14 33.10 -5.88 -30.87
CA GLU A 14 33.24 -5.77 -29.41
C GLU A 14 31.89 -5.55 -28.72
N LEU A 15 31.01 -4.71 -29.30
CA LEU A 15 29.64 -4.48 -28.81
C LEU A 15 28.74 -5.72 -28.90
N THR A 16 29.03 -6.66 -29.80
CA THR A 16 28.25 -7.89 -29.98
C THR A 16 28.82 -9.10 -29.25
N ASN A 17 30.07 -9.02 -28.78
CA ASN A 17 30.76 -10.07 -28.04
C ASN A 17 30.34 -10.11 -26.55
N ASP A 18 29.06 -9.89 -26.26
CA ASP A 18 28.50 -10.14 -24.93
C ASP A 18 28.18 -11.64 -24.80
N GLU A 19 29.19 -12.45 -24.43
CA GLU A 19 29.04 -13.89 -24.11
C GLU A 19 28.10 -14.18 -22.91
N ASP A 20 27.44 -13.16 -22.35
CA ASP A 20 26.60 -13.25 -21.14
C ASP A 20 25.07 -13.11 -21.36
N ILE A 21 24.55 -12.97 -22.57
CA ILE A 21 23.10 -12.69 -22.73
C ILE A 21 22.27 -13.97 -22.92
N VAL A 22 22.21 -14.79 -21.88
CA VAL A 22 20.98 -15.56 -21.56
C VAL A 22 20.04 -14.66 -20.74
N GLU A 23 19.92 -13.39 -21.11
CA GLU A 23 18.94 -12.51 -20.47
C GLU A 23 17.58 -12.76 -21.12
N SER A 24 16.88 -13.75 -20.56
CA SER A 24 15.44 -13.94 -20.75
C SER A 24 14.74 -12.58 -20.90
N LYS A 25 13.83 -12.43 -21.88
CA LYS A 25 13.12 -11.21 -22.27
C LYS A 25 12.36 -10.54 -21.10
N ILE A 26 13.06 -10.01 -20.11
CA ILE A 26 12.49 -9.30 -18.98
C ILE A 26 12.15 -7.91 -19.51
N GLU A 27 10.86 -7.56 -19.51
CA GLU A 27 10.45 -6.20 -19.87
C GLU A 27 11.05 -5.22 -18.84
N LYS A 28 11.89 -4.31 -19.33
CA LYS A 28 12.58 -3.27 -18.54
C LYS A 28 11.87 -1.91 -18.73
N CYS A 29 11.93 -1.08 -17.71
CA CYS A 29 11.47 0.31 -17.71
C CYS A 29 12.45 1.18 -18.52
N LEU A 30 11.96 1.88 -19.54
CA LEU A 30 12.81 2.71 -20.42
C LEU A 30 13.41 3.96 -19.76
N LEU A 31 13.00 4.29 -18.53
CA LEU A 31 13.51 5.44 -17.79
C LEU A 31 14.59 5.08 -16.78
N THR A 32 14.51 3.88 -16.17
CA THR A 32 15.40 3.46 -15.08
C THR A 32 16.21 2.21 -15.43
N ASN A 33 15.97 1.58 -16.58
CA ASN A 33 16.49 0.27 -16.98
C ASN A 33 16.27 -0.87 -15.97
N THR A 34 15.38 -0.66 -14.99
CA THR A 34 14.98 -1.66 -14.01
C THR A 34 13.78 -2.48 -14.51
N LYS A 35 13.57 -3.67 -13.97
CA LYS A 35 12.41 -4.52 -14.29
C LYS A 35 11.08 -3.76 -14.11
N LEU A 36 10.11 -4.01 -14.99
CA LEU A 36 8.78 -3.42 -14.87
C LEU A 36 8.08 -3.88 -13.58
N THR A 37 7.55 -2.92 -12.83
CA THR A 37 6.80 -3.15 -11.59
C THR A 37 5.36 -3.53 -11.89
N ARG A 38 4.65 -4.12 -10.93
CA ARG A 38 3.24 -4.51 -11.05
C ARG A 38 2.33 -3.43 -11.65
N ASN A 39 2.58 -2.15 -11.37
CA ASN A 39 1.74 -1.03 -11.77
C ASN A 39 2.40 -0.16 -12.87
N TYR A 40 3.21 -0.76 -13.74
CA TYR A 40 3.81 -0.05 -14.87
C TYR A 40 2.75 0.61 -15.78
N ILE A 41 3.08 1.76 -16.34
CA ILE A 41 2.23 2.52 -17.25
C ILE A 41 2.74 2.34 -18.68
N THR A 42 1.82 2.06 -19.60
CA THR A 42 2.08 2.14 -21.04
C THR A 42 1.46 3.45 -21.54
N LEU A 43 2.29 4.34 -22.08
CA LEU A 43 1.80 5.59 -22.67
C LEU A 43 1.15 5.29 -24.04
N PRO A 44 0.34 6.21 -24.61
CA PRO A 44 -0.24 6.04 -25.94
C PRO A 44 0.76 5.95 -27.10
N CYS A 45 2.04 6.23 -26.84
CA CYS A 45 3.17 6.03 -27.76
C CYS A 45 3.86 4.66 -27.54
N ASP A 46 3.19 3.72 -26.89
CA ASP A 46 3.63 2.34 -26.59
C ASP A 46 4.86 2.16 -25.69
N HIS A 47 5.45 3.27 -25.22
CA HIS A 47 6.55 3.22 -24.26
C HIS A 47 6.06 2.84 -22.85
N LYS A 48 6.77 1.90 -22.23
CA LYS A 48 6.47 1.35 -20.90
C LYS A 48 7.41 1.92 -19.84
N PHE A 49 6.83 2.38 -18.74
CA PHE A 49 7.57 2.96 -17.61
C PHE A 49 7.01 2.49 -16.27
N ASN A 50 7.87 2.41 -15.27
CA ASN A 50 7.44 2.23 -13.89
C ASN A 50 6.71 3.50 -13.42
N TYR A 51 5.65 3.32 -12.63
CA TYR A 51 4.76 4.43 -12.23
C TYR A 51 5.49 5.53 -11.46
N VAL A 52 6.28 5.16 -10.44
CA VAL A 52 6.99 6.11 -9.57
C VAL A 52 7.98 7.00 -10.36
N PRO A 53 8.93 6.45 -11.14
CA PRO A 53 9.86 7.30 -11.89
C PRO A 53 9.14 8.14 -12.96
N LEU A 54 8.12 7.59 -13.64
CA LEU A 54 7.32 8.37 -14.60
C LEU A 54 6.57 9.54 -13.93
N PHE A 55 6.04 9.33 -12.73
CA PHE A 55 5.36 10.36 -11.95
C PHE A 55 6.31 11.51 -11.60
N ASN A 56 7.51 11.19 -11.11
CA ASN A 56 8.52 12.18 -10.73
C ASN A 56 9.00 12.98 -11.96
N GLU A 57 9.26 12.30 -13.07
CA GLU A 57 9.66 12.93 -14.34
C GLU A 57 8.58 13.88 -14.87
N THR A 58 7.31 13.45 -14.78
CA THR A 58 6.16 14.28 -15.18
C THR A 58 6.00 15.50 -14.27
N MET A 59 6.24 15.34 -12.97
CA MET A 59 6.21 16.43 -12.01
C MET A 59 7.30 17.46 -12.32
N GLN A 60 8.53 17.02 -12.55
CA GLN A 60 9.65 17.89 -12.90
C GLN A 60 9.43 18.60 -14.23
N SER A 61 8.89 17.89 -15.24
CA SER A 61 8.57 18.45 -16.56
C SER A 61 7.51 19.56 -16.52
N LYS A 62 6.64 19.55 -15.50
CA LYS A 62 5.58 20.55 -15.28
C LYS A 62 6.02 21.71 -14.40
N GLN A 63 7.10 21.55 -13.63
CA GLN A 63 7.66 22.65 -12.87
C GLN A 63 8.24 23.70 -13.82
N TYR A 64 8.13 24.97 -13.43
CA TYR A 64 8.75 26.05 -14.17
C TYR A 64 10.27 25.84 -14.18
N GLN A 65 10.84 25.73 -15.37
CA GLN A 65 12.29 25.72 -15.56
C GLN A 65 12.67 26.84 -16.51
N LYS A 66 13.65 27.64 -16.12
CA LYS A 66 14.17 28.80 -16.88
C LYS A 66 14.51 28.45 -18.33
N TYR A 67 14.93 27.20 -18.59
CA TYR A 67 15.36 26.72 -19.91
C TYR A 67 14.29 25.88 -20.64
N ASN A 68 13.13 25.63 -20.02
CA ASN A 68 12.06 24.86 -20.66
C ASN A 68 11.24 25.77 -21.58
N LYS A 69 11.68 25.88 -22.83
CA LYS A 69 11.02 26.69 -23.86
C LYS A 69 9.58 26.25 -24.19
N PHE A 70 9.17 25.05 -23.76
CA PHE A 70 7.85 24.52 -24.03
C PHE A 70 7.24 23.82 -22.81
N PRO A 71 6.64 24.57 -21.87
CA PRO A 71 5.99 23.99 -20.70
C PRO A 71 4.83 23.07 -21.11
N LEU A 72 4.61 22.00 -20.35
CA LEU A 72 3.44 21.14 -20.52
C LEU A 72 2.19 21.86 -19.98
N ARG A 73 1.05 21.65 -20.61
CA ARG A 73 -0.22 22.11 -20.03
C ARG A 73 -0.55 21.30 -18.77
N SER A 74 -1.43 21.85 -17.93
CA SER A 74 -1.85 21.23 -16.67
C SER A 74 -2.43 19.83 -16.85
N TYR A 75 -3.07 19.54 -17.99
CA TYR A 75 -3.70 18.25 -18.32
C TYR A 75 -2.89 17.35 -19.26
N GLU A 76 -1.66 17.75 -19.61
CA GLU A 76 -0.80 17.01 -20.53
C GLU A 76 0.30 16.23 -19.80
N VAL A 77 0.74 15.12 -20.38
CA VAL A 77 1.97 14.41 -20.00
C VAL A 77 2.88 14.29 -21.22
N ARG A 78 4.19 14.27 -21.00
CA ARG A 78 5.19 14.11 -22.05
C ARG A 78 5.89 12.77 -21.84
N CYS A 79 6.01 11.98 -22.90
CA CYS A 79 6.80 10.75 -22.85
C CYS A 79 8.28 11.10 -22.60
N PRO A 80 8.94 10.54 -21.57
CA PRO A 80 10.37 10.79 -21.32
C PRO A 80 11.27 10.30 -22.46
N TYR A 81 10.85 9.24 -23.16
CA TYR A 81 11.63 8.62 -24.24
C TYR A 81 11.47 9.34 -25.58
N CYS A 82 10.26 9.33 -26.16
CA CYS A 82 10.02 9.90 -27.49
C CYS A 82 9.57 11.38 -27.48
N ARG A 83 9.42 12.00 -26.30
CA ARG A 83 8.99 13.40 -26.11
C ARG A 83 7.59 13.75 -26.67
N THR A 84 6.82 12.77 -27.14
CA THR A 84 5.42 12.95 -27.56
C THR A 84 4.57 13.45 -26.40
N ARG A 85 3.67 14.39 -26.67
CA ARG A 85 2.71 14.93 -25.69
C ARG A 85 1.39 14.18 -25.78
N HIS A 86 0.81 13.84 -24.64
CA HIS A 86 -0.47 13.21 -24.52
C HIS A 86 -1.40 14.07 -23.66
N SER A 87 -2.62 14.32 -24.12
CA SER A 87 -3.62 15.20 -23.50
C SER A 87 -4.42 14.51 -22.37
N LYS A 88 -3.78 13.60 -21.62
CA LYS A 88 -4.37 12.88 -20.49
C LYS A 88 -3.35 12.75 -19.37
N LEU A 89 -3.81 12.86 -18.13
CA LEU A 89 -2.98 12.71 -16.94
C LEU A 89 -2.72 11.24 -16.59
N LEU A 90 -1.75 11.00 -15.71
CA LEU A 90 -1.50 9.66 -15.18
C LEU A 90 -2.67 9.20 -14.30
N PRO A 91 -2.99 7.89 -14.27
CA PRO A 91 -3.99 7.35 -13.35
C PRO A 91 -3.49 7.45 -11.91
N TRP A 92 -4.36 7.82 -10.97
CA TRP A 92 -3.99 7.82 -9.55
C TRP A 92 -3.88 6.40 -8.97
N ILE A 93 -2.70 6.03 -8.47
CA ILE A 93 -2.43 4.73 -7.84
C ILE A 93 -2.06 4.91 -6.36
N PRO A 94 -2.98 4.63 -5.41
CA PRO A 94 -2.74 4.86 -3.97
C PRO A 94 -1.64 4.00 -3.32
N ASN A 95 -1.30 2.84 -3.88
CA ASN A 95 -0.47 1.84 -3.21
C ASN A 95 1.04 1.99 -3.49
N GLU A 96 1.44 3.05 -4.18
CA GLU A 96 2.83 3.29 -4.61
C GLU A 96 3.58 4.27 -3.69
N GLY A 97 2.98 4.66 -2.55
CA GLY A 97 3.64 5.53 -1.55
C GLY A 97 3.79 6.99 -1.96
N LEU A 98 3.18 7.41 -3.08
CA LEU A 98 3.20 8.78 -3.56
C LEU A 98 2.01 9.57 -3.00
N GLU A 99 2.17 10.89 -2.89
CA GLU A 99 1.07 11.80 -2.57
C GLU A 99 0.26 12.18 -3.82
N TYR A 100 -1.02 12.49 -3.61
CA TYR A 100 -1.89 12.86 -4.72
C TYR A 100 -1.54 14.26 -5.22
N ASN A 101 -1.14 14.37 -6.48
CA ASN A 101 -0.89 15.65 -7.14
C ASN A 101 -1.78 15.81 -8.38
N SER A 102 -2.67 16.81 -8.36
CA SER A 102 -3.66 17.07 -9.43
C SER A 102 -3.05 17.52 -10.76
N LEU A 103 -1.79 18.00 -10.77
CA LEU A 103 -1.10 18.41 -11.98
C LEU A 103 -0.54 17.21 -12.76
N VAL A 104 -0.25 16.10 -12.06
CA VAL A 104 0.41 14.91 -12.62
C VAL A 104 -0.58 13.78 -12.83
N CYS A 105 -1.47 13.56 -11.86
CA CYS A 105 -2.39 12.45 -11.86
C CYS A 105 -3.86 12.89 -11.73
N SER A 106 -4.76 12.06 -12.22
CA SER A 106 -6.20 12.27 -12.11
C SER A 106 -6.93 10.99 -11.72
N LYS A 107 -8.04 11.16 -10.99
CA LYS A 107 -8.96 10.08 -10.63
C LYS A 107 -10.01 9.84 -11.73
N THR A 108 -10.27 10.84 -12.58
CA THR A 108 -11.38 10.83 -13.54
C THR A 108 -10.88 10.92 -14.98
N ARG A 109 -10.08 11.95 -15.30
CA ARG A 109 -9.56 12.26 -16.64
C ARG A 109 -8.10 11.83 -16.75
N CYS A 110 -7.87 10.53 -16.75
CA CYS A 110 -6.54 9.93 -16.83
C CYS A 110 -6.43 8.92 -17.97
N LEU A 111 -5.20 8.49 -18.25
CA LEU A 111 -4.90 7.37 -19.12
C LEU A 111 -5.55 6.08 -18.58
N ALA A 112 -5.93 5.20 -19.51
CA ALA A 112 -6.33 3.85 -19.16
C ALA A 112 -5.11 3.09 -18.61
N HIS A 113 -5.35 2.19 -17.66
CA HIS A 113 -4.31 1.39 -17.03
C HIS A 113 -4.64 -0.09 -17.14
N LYS A 114 -5.24 -0.70 -16.10
CA LYS A 114 -5.70 -2.08 -16.14
C LYS A 114 -7.22 -2.16 -16.00
N LYS A 115 -7.84 -3.19 -16.60
CA LYS A 115 -9.27 -3.47 -16.41
C LYS A 115 -9.50 -4.02 -15.00
N CYS A 116 -10.49 -3.48 -14.31
CA CYS A 116 -10.88 -3.94 -12.97
C CYS A 116 -11.41 -5.38 -13.02
N SER A 117 -10.82 -6.28 -12.23
CA SER A 117 -11.18 -7.71 -12.17
C SER A 117 -12.34 -8.01 -11.21
N TYR A 118 -13.07 -6.99 -10.75
CA TYR A 118 -14.19 -7.18 -9.83
C TYR A 118 -15.42 -7.69 -10.56
N CYS A 119 -15.98 -8.80 -10.10
CA CYS A 119 -17.25 -9.34 -10.59
C CYS A 119 -18.38 -9.05 -9.59
N TYR A 120 -19.51 -8.55 -10.08
CA TYR A 120 -20.67 -8.26 -9.24
C TYR A 120 -21.34 -9.55 -8.78
N LYS A 121 -21.61 -9.66 -7.47
CA LYS A 121 -22.23 -10.86 -6.86
C LYS A 121 -23.76 -10.80 -6.79
N SER A 122 -24.33 -9.62 -6.99
CA SER A 122 -25.76 -9.32 -6.80
C SER A 122 -26.19 -8.14 -7.67
N GLY A 123 -27.51 -8.00 -7.89
CA GLY A 123 -28.10 -6.90 -8.66
C GLY A 123 -28.21 -7.20 -10.15
N LYS A 124 -28.57 -6.17 -10.94
CA LYS A 124 -28.83 -6.27 -12.39
C LYS A 124 -27.61 -6.72 -13.20
N SER A 125 -26.41 -6.38 -12.75
CA SER A 125 -25.13 -6.71 -13.40
C SER A 125 -24.45 -7.94 -12.78
N LYS A 126 -25.19 -8.82 -12.09
CA LYS A 126 -24.63 -10.02 -11.43
C LYS A 126 -23.89 -10.89 -12.45
N GLY A 127 -22.66 -11.29 -12.12
CA GLY A 127 -21.79 -12.07 -13.01
C GLY A 127 -20.92 -11.22 -13.93
N GLU A 128 -21.27 -9.96 -14.17
CA GLU A 128 -20.49 -9.08 -15.03
C GLU A 128 -19.26 -8.51 -14.31
N SER A 129 -18.20 -8.25 -15.09
CA SER A 129 -16.99 -7.56 -14.63
C SER A 129 -17.18 -6.05 -14.61
N CYS A 130 -16.48 -5.37 -13.72
CA CYS A 130 -16.44 -3.91 -13.71
C CYS A 130 -15.82 -3.34 -15.00
N ASN A 131 -16.50 -2.39 -15.64
CA ASN A 131 -16.05 -1.74 -16.87
C ASN A 131 -15.02 -0.61 -16.64
N ASP A 132 -14.51 -0.44 -15.42
CA ASP A 132 -13.52 0.60 -15.13
C ASP A 132 -12.12 0.17 -15.60
N LEU A 133 -11.53 0.95 -16.51
CA LEU A 133 -10.18 0.75 -17.07
C LEU A 133 -9.07 1.40 -16.24
N ARG A 134 -9.41 1.94 -15.06
CA ARG A 134 -8.47 2.55 -14.10
C ARG A 134 -8.26 1.64 -12.90
N GLY A 135 -8.23 0.33 -13.14
CA GLY A 135 -7.83 -0.67 -12.16
C GLY A 135 -6.33 -0.62 -11.93
N PHE A 136 -5.91 -0.89 -10.70
CA PHE A 136 -4.51 -1.02 -10.31
C PHE A 136 -4.33 -2.27 -9.45
N GLU A 137 -3.12 -2.79 -9.41
CA GLU A 137 -2.79 -3.99 -8.67
C GLU A 137 -2.44 -3.67 -7.22
N GLY A 138 -3.13 -4.35 -6.29
CA GLY A 138 -2.86 -4.26 -4.87
C GLY A 138 -1.72 -5.17 -4.39
N THR A 139 -1.37 -5.06 -3.12
CA THR A 139 -0.46 -6.01 -2.45
C THR A 139 -0.98 -7.45 -2.46
N ASP A 140 -2.30 -7.63 -2.58
CA ASP A 140 -2.96 -8.94 -2.66
C ASP A 140 -2.93 -9.56 -4.08
N GLY A 141 -2.23 -8.95 -5.05
CA GLY A 141 -2.18 -9.39 -6.47
C GLY A 141 -3.49 -9.17 -7.26
N LYS A 142 -4.53 -8.62 -6.64
CA LYS A 142 -5.82 -8.35 -7.29
C LYS A 142 -5.84 -6.99 -7.96
N VAL A 143 -6.31 -6.94 -9.21
CA VAL A 143 -6.47 -5.71 -9.99
C VAL A 143 -7.86 -5.13 -9.78
N LEU A 144 -7.95 -4.02 -9.05
CA LEU A 144 -9.23 -3.41 -8.68
C LEU A 144 -9.21 -1.90 -8.94
N CYS A 145 -10.37 -1.33 -9.29
CA CYS A 145 -10.52 0.13 -9.32
C CYS A 145 -10.58 0.70 -7.90
N ILE A 146 -10.37 2.02 -7.78
CA ILE A 146 -10.35 2.73 -6.49
C ILE A 146 -11.62 2.46 -5.66
N LYS A 147 -12.80 2.41 -6.32
CA LYS A 147 -14.08 2.16 -5.64
C LYS A 147 -14.13 0.76 -5.04
N HIS A 148 -13.79 -0.26 -5.82
CA HIS A 148 -13.84 -1.66 -5.37
C HIS A 148 -12.72 -2.00 -4.38
N ARG A 149 -11.56 -1.35 -4.48
CA ARG A 149 -10.50 -1.48 -3.47
C ARG A 149 -10.98 -0.98 -2.11
N LYS A 150 -11.56 0.23 -2.06
CA LYS A 150 -12.15 0.78 -0.82
C LYS A 150 -13.24 -0.12 -0.24
N GLN A 151 -14.05 -0.76 -1.07
CA GLN A 151 -15.06 -1.72 -0.60
C GLN A 151 -14.42 -2.98 0.00
N LEU A 152 -13.36 -3.51 -0.62
CA LEU A 152 -12.60 -4.65 -0.10
C LEU A 152 -11.98 -4.31 1.26
N ASP A 153 -11.35 -3.15 1.37
CA ASP A 153 -10.68 -2.70 2.60
C ASP A 153 -11.68 -2.50 3.75
N LYS A 154 -12.87 -1.95 3.45
CA LYS A 154 -13.97 -1.86 4.43
C LYS A 154 -14.39 -3.24 4.93
N LYS A 155 -14.55 -4.23 4.03
CA LYS A 155 -14.90 -5.60 4.41
C LYS A 155 -13.80 -6.27 5.27
N LYS A 156 -12.53 -6.05 4.94
CA LYS A 156 -11.40 -6.55 5.75
C LYS A 156 -11.44 -5.96 7.17
N LYS A 157 -11.66 -4.66 7.32
CA LYS A 157 -11.78 -3.99 8.64
C LYS A 157 -12.96 -4.50 9.47
N VAL A 158 -14.10 -4.80 8.84
CA VAL A 158 -15.26 -5.39 9.52
C VAL A 158 -14.95 -6.82 9.99
N ASN A 159 -14.22 -7.61 9.20
CA ASN A 159 -13.83 -8.96 9.60
C ASN A 159 -12.79 -8.99 10.74
N THR A 160 -11.87 -8.02 10.81
CA THR A 160 -10.94 -7.90 11.95
C THR A 160 -11.65 -7.43 13.23
N ASN A 161 -12.73 -6.64 13.09
CA ASN A 161 -13.64 -6.31 14.19
C ASN A 161 -14.76 -7.36 14.30
N LYS A 162 -14.40 -8.65 14.29
CA LYS A 162 -15.37 -9.71 14.58
C LYS A 162 -15.92 -9.43 15.99
N LYS A 163 -17.19 -9.05 16.08
CA LYS A 163 -17.87 -8.77 17.34
C LYS A 163 -17.71 -10.01 18.22
N LEU A 164 -17.05 -9.85 19.37
CA LEU A 164 -16.87 -10.95 20.31
C LEU A 164 -18.24 -11.57 20.61
N SER A 165 -18.27 -12.89 20.73
CA SER A 165 -19.44 -13.57 21.27
C SER A 165 -19.79 -12.96 22.62
N LYS A 166 -21.08 -12.93 22.96
CA LYS A 166 -21.54 -12.47 24.29
C LYS A 166 -20.81 -13.22 25.43
N ASP A 167 -20.45 -14.48 25.19
CA ASP A 167 -19.72 -15.30 26.15
C ASP A 167 -18.25 -14.90 26.28
N GLU A 168 -17.59 -14.58 25.16
CA GLU A 168 -16.21 -14.07 25.14
C GLU A 168 -16.13 -12.70 25.84
N GLU A 169 -17.10 -11.81 25.61
CA GLU A 169 -17.19 -10.53 26.32
C GLU A 169 -17.39 -10.72 27.83
N ARG A 170 -18.26 -11.67 28.23
CA ARG A 170 -18.51 -11.98 29.65
C ARG A 170 -17.27 -12.56 30.31
N PHE A 171 -16.54 -13.43 29.61
CA PHE A 171 -15.29 -14.01 30.07
C PHE A 171 -14.23 -12.92 30.30
N LEU A 172 -13.98 -12.06 29.32
CA LEU A 172 -12.99 -10.97 29.44
C LEU A 172 -13.33 -10.00 30.57
N LYS A 173 -14.62 -9.65 30.76
CA LYS A 173 -15.07 -8.79 31.88
C LYS A 173 -14.79 -9.43 33.24
N LYS A 174 -14.94 -10.75 33.36
CA LYS A 174 -14.61 -11.50 34.59
C LYS A 174 -13.10 -11.56 34.84
N VAL A 175 -12.31 -11.88 33.81
CA VAL A 175 -10.85 -11.95 33.89
C VAL A 175 -10.27 -10.60 34.31
N LEU A 176 -10.69 -9.52 33.65
CA LEU A 176 -10.20 -8.18 33.95
C LEU A 176 -10.57 -7.73 35.37
N LYS A 177 -11.77 -8.06 35.86
CA LYS A 177 -12.15 -7.75 37.25
C LYS A 177 -11.21 -8.45 38.25
N LYS A 178 -10.90 -9.73 38.03
CA LYS A 178 -9.97 -10.49 38.89
C LYS A 178 -8.56 -9.88 38.87
N GLN A 179 -8.07 -9.50 37.69
CA GLN A 179 -6.76 -8.87 37.55
C GLN A 179 -6.66 -7.56 38.34
N MET A 180 -7.69 -6.71 38.26
CA MET A 180 -7.77 -5.46 39.03
C MET A 180 -7.74 -5.71 40.54
N GLN A 181 -8.43 -6.74 41.00
CA GLN A 181 -8.44 -7.14 42.41
C GLN A 181 -7.05 -7.58 42.86
N SER A 182 -6.41 -8.50 42.14
CA SER A 182 -5.06 -8.97 42.45
C SER A 182 -4.03 -7.84 42.42
N TYR A 183 -4.15 -6.88 41.51
CA TYR A 183 -3.23 -5.75 41.43
C TYR A 183 -3.38 -4.79 42.62
N LEU A 184 -4.61 -4.57 43.11
CA LEU A 184 -4.87 -3.78 44.32
C LEU A 184 -4.35 -4.50 45.58
N GLU A 185 -4.51 -5.82 45.66
CA GLU A 185 -3.95 -6.64 46.75
C GLU A 185 -2.42 -6.58 46.79
N ALA A 186 -1.76 -6.75 45.64
CA ALA A 186 -0.30 -6.66 45.53
C ALA A 186 0.25 -5.29 45.96
N ASN A 187 -0.56 -4.22 45.85
CA ASN A 187 -0.20 -2.87 46.26
C ASN A 187 -0.78 -2.49 47.65
N ASN A 188 -1.24 -3.48 48.43
CA ASN A 188 -1.81 -3.32 49.77
C ASN A 188 -2.95 -2.29 49.84
N LYS A 189 -3.79 -2.21 48.80
CA LYS A 189 -4.92 -1.28 48.75
C LYS A 189 -6.21 -1.98 49.17
N GLN A 190 -6.94 -1.34 50.08
CA GLN A 190 -8.22 -1.86 50.54
C GLN A 190 -9.32 -1.66 49.51
N TYR A 191 -10.13 -2.68 49.31
CA TYR A 191 -11.35 -2.64 48.51
C TYR A 191 -12.32 -3.72 49.00
N LYS A 192 -13.62 -3.55 48.71
CA LYS A 192 -14.62 -4.58 49.01
C LYS A 192 -14.54 -5.69 47.96
N LYS A 193 -14.49 -6.98 48.36
CA LYS A 193 -14.48 -8.12 47.41
C LYS A 193 -15.68 -8.13 46.45
N SER A 194 -16.83 -7.60 46.90
CA SER A 194 -18.05 -7.42 46.11
C SER A 194 -18.05 -6.17 45.20
N ALA A 195 -17.00 -5.35 45.23
CA ALA A 195 -16.93 -4.09 44.49
C ALA A 195 -17.15 -4.29 42.98
N THR A 196 -17.82 -3.32 42.37
CA THR A 196 -18.02 -3.28 40.92
C THR A 196 -16.72 -2.86 40.21
N LYS A 197 -16.60 -3.19 38.92
CA LYS A 197 -15.43 -2.81 38.11
C LYS A 197 -15.16 -1.31 38.16
N LEU A 198 -16.21 -0.49 38.16
CA LEU A 198 -16.09 0.97 38.21
C LEU A 198 -15.45 1.45 39.52
N ILE A 199 -15.81 0.82 40.65
CA ILE A 199 -15.22 1.14 41.95
C ILE A 199 -13.74 0.79 41.95
N LEU A 200 -13.38 -0.40 41.46
CA LEU A 200 -11.98 -0.82 41.34
C LEU A 200 -11.16 0.14 40.43
N MET A 201 -11.74 0.62 39.31
CA MET A 201 -11.06 1.56 38.41
C MET A 201 -10.79 2.89 39.11
N ARG A 202 -11.76 3.42 39.86
CA ARG A 202 -11.61 4.67 40.62
C ARG A 202 -10.53 4.53 41.70
N THR A 203 -10.50 3.42 42.43
CA THR A 203 -9.47 3.15 43.44
C THR A 203 -8.08 3.10 42.83
N MET A 204 -7.93 2.45 41.67
CA MET A 204 -6.65 2.42 40.95
C MET A 204 -6.19 3.82 40.51
N GLN A 205 -7.12 4.63 39.97
CA GLN A 205 -6.81 6.02 39.56
C GLN A 205 -6.42 6.90 40.75
N GLN A 206 -7.11 6.80 41.88
CA GLN A 206 -6.80 7.54 43.11
C GLN A 206 -5.40 7.24 43.64
N HIS A 207 -4.88 6.05 43.37
CA HIS A 207 -3.55 5.62 43.79
C HIS A 207 -2.51 5.66 42.67
N ASN A 208 -2.81 6.30 41.53
CA ASN A 208 -1.93 6.36 40.34
C ASN A 208 -1.41 4.98 39.88
N LEU A 209 -2.20 3.92 40.11
CA LEU A 209 -1.88 2.57 39.70
C LEU A 209 -2.30 2.35 38.26
N LYS A 210 -1.33 2.04 37.39
CA LYS A 210 -1.58 1.59 36.01
C LYS A 210 -1.60 0.06 35.98
N LEU A 211 -2.60 -0.52 35.31
CA LEU A 211 -2.56 -1.94 34.96
C LEU A 211 -1.48 -2.13 33.92
N ASP A 212 -0.39 -2.77 34.32
CA ASP A 212 0.61 -3.26 33.39
C ASP A 212 0.20 -4.67 32.92
N LEU A 213 -0.02 -4.84 31.62
CA LEU A 213 -0.46 -6.10 31.02
C LEU A 213 0.69 -7.12 30.98
N ASP A 214 1.94 -6.68 31.07
CA ASP A 214 3.12 -7.54 30.97
C ASP A 214 3.42 -8.25 32.31
N ILE A 215 3.07 -7.63 33.44
CA ILE A 215 3.23 -8.21 34.79
C ILE A 215 2.28 -9.41 35.01
N VAL A 216 1.16 -9.46 34.29
CA VAL A 216 0.14 -10.51 34.40
C VAL A 216 0.67 -11.89 33.95
N SER A 217 1.63 -11.92 33.02
CA SER A 217 2.28 -13.17 32.58
C SER A 217 3.07 -13.86 33.71
N LYS A 218 3.59 -13.08 34.67
CA LYS A 218 4.42 -13.59 35.77
C LYS A 218 3.61 -14.11 36.96
N ILE A 219 2.41 -13.56 37.20
CA ILE A 219 1.56 -13.96 38.33
C ILE A 219 0.82 -15.29 38.04
N GLY A 220 0.60 -15.62 36.77
CA GLY A 220 0.00 -16.90 36.35
C GLY A 220 0.89 -18.12 36.54
N CYS A 221 2.20 -17.95 36.79
CA CYS A 221 3.16 -19.06 36.90
C CYS A 221 3.47 -19.52 38.34
N VAL A 222 2.93 -18.88 39.39
CA VAL A 222 3.36 -19.17 40.77
C VAL A 222 2.44 -20.15 41.51
N ASN A 223 1.23 -20.46 41.03
CA ASN A 223 0.30 -21.35 41.74
C ASN A 223 0.15 -22.75 41.11
N THR A 224 1.26 -23.35 40.65
CA THR A 224 1.32 -24.78 40.29
C THR A 224 2.53 -25.51 40.88
N ILE A 225 3.01 -25.08 42.06
CA ILE A 225 3.96 -25.88 42.84
C ILE A 225 3.51 -25.87 44.31
N ILE A 226 2.55 -26.73 44.63
CA ILE A 226 2.44 -27.36 45.95
C ILE A 226 2.15 -28.83 45.69
N SER A 227 3.20 -29.63 45.86
CA SER A 227 3.14 -30.98 46.41
C SER A 227 4.21 -31.03 47.48
#